data_AF-A0A8H4RHS1-F1
#
_entry.id   AF-A0A8H4RHS1-F1
#
_cell.length_a   1.000
_cell.length_b   1.000
_cell.length_c   1.000
_cell.angle_alpha   90.00
_cell.angle_beta   90.00
_cell.angle_gamma   90.00
#
_symmetry.space_group_name_H-M   'P 1'
#
loop_
_entity.id
_entity.type
_entity.pdbx_description
1 polymer ?
#
loop_
_entity_poly.entity_id
_entity_poly.type
_entity_poly.pdbx_seq_one_letter_code
_entity_poly.pdbx_strand_id
1 'polypeptide(L)'
;MASRKQKKREKDLEWRISPNGGLEFAEQLLGLRDFNDSNPLSDVILIAIDLEVSKYDKGKPGAPPIREFGIAILETRHFKSTSPSLPNNFISTKQFSTIHASKDFIYCDATDFKECVFAETDLVKQVNLPKTIKKCLRIEDSSSPDPRALRKIVLVGHSIKEDLKMLKRHGIIVHEIAPVVAILDTYSITWNLLGPTKNSISTTPMTRFTLWALLEELKIPYKKWDLHNAGNDATFTLHAMLMLAIRSSESRELDVIESQNLERLRALAQFELHERERWKPTRKGPNANRFYDRDSPEQTDGQLTWGNMKEIWKIAIDISHALIGDLRFDMEVGFWIWVIGIMATCNQPVASTQH
;
A
#
# COMPACT_ATOMS: atom_id res chain seq x y z
N MET A 1 0.63 -39.65 -23.56
CA MET A 1 1.73 -38.91 -22.91
C MET A 1 1.86 -37.55 -23.59
N ALA A 2 1.67 -36.43 -22.89
CA ALA A 2 1.81 -35.10 -23.50
C ALA A 2 3.27 -34.85 -23.95
N SER A 3 3.43 -34.31 -25.16
CA SER A 3 4.73 -33.98 -25.77
C SER A 3 5.53 -33.01 -24.89
N ARG A 4 6.87 -33.11 -24.88
CA ARG A 4 7.75 -32.15 -24.19
C ARG A 4 7.46 -30.69 -24.57
N LYS A 5 7.02 -30.42 -25.80
CA LYS A 5 6.59 -29.08 -26.24
C LYS A 5 5.28 -28.63 -25.60
N GLN A 6 4.34 -29.55 -25.38
CA GLN A 6 3.05 -29.28 -24.74
C GLN A 6 3.22 -29.02 -23.24
N LYS A 7 4.04 -29.83 -22.56
CA LYS A 7 4.41 -29.59 -21.15
C LYS A 7 5.17 -28.27 -20.95
N LYS A 8 5.98 -27.85 -21.93
CA LYS A 8 6.65 -26.54 -21.90
C LYS A 8 5.65 -25.39 -22.07
N ARG A 9 4.73 -25.49 -23.03
CA ARG A 9 3.66 -24.49 -23.22
C ARG A 9 2.72 -24.36 -22.02
N GLU A 10 2.31 -25.47 -21.41
CA GLU A 10 1.50 -25.47 -20.19
C GLU A 10 2.25 -24.82 -19.01
N LYS A 11 3.56 -25.07 -18.91
CA LYS A 11 4.43 -24.46 -17.88
C LYS A 11 4.68 -22.95 -18.11
N ASP A 12 4.68 -22.50 -19.36
CA ASP A 12 4.84 -21.08 -19.74
C ASP A 12 3.53 -20.29 -19.57
N LEU A 13 2.36 -20.95 -19.66
CA LEU A 13 1.04 -20.37 -19.39
C LEU A 13 0.76 -20.17 -17.90
N GLU A 14 1.35 -21.01 -17.05
CA GLU A 14 1.07 -21.06 -15.60
C GLU A 14 1.50 -19.78 -14.84
N TRP A 15 2.46 -19.02 -15.36
CA TRP A 15 3.00 -17.82 -14.72
C TRP A 15 3.18 -16.68 -15.71
N ARG A 16 2.23 -16.52 -16.63
CA ARG A 16 2.35 -15.47 -17.64
C ARG A 16 2.13 -14.11 -17.00
N ILE A 17 3.20 -13.57 -16.41
CA ILE A 17 3.32 -12.17 -16.02
C ILE A 17 2.99 -11.35 -17.27
N SER A 18 2.13 -10.36 -17.09
CA SER A 18 1.70 -9.50 -18.18
C SER A 18 2.90 -8.83 -18.85
N PRO A 19 2.86 -8.61 -20.19
CA PRO A 19 3.91 -7.90 -20.90
C PRO A 19 4.26 -6.57 -20.21
N ASN A 20 5.55 -6.23 -20.20
CA ASN A 20 6.07 -5.03 -19.52
C ASN A 20 5.70 -4.94 -18.02
N GLY A 21 5.48 -6.07 -17.37
CA GLY A 21 5.01 -6.14 -15.98
C GLY A 21 3.52 -5.84 -15.80
N GLY A 22 2.81 -5.52 -16.88
CA GLY A 22 1.36 -5.29 -16.87
C GLY A 22 0.90 -3.87 -16.61
N LEU A 23 1.76 -2.85 -16.80
CA LEU A 23 1.40 -1.45 -16.59
C LEU A 23 0.16 -1.03 -17.39
N GLU A 24 0.11 -1.34 -18.67
CA GLU A 24 -1.04 -0.99 -19.52
C GLU A 24 -2.33 -1.65 -19.03
N PHE A 25 -2.22 -2.89 -18.56
CA PHE A 25 -3.34 -3.60 -17.97
C PHE A 25 -3.80 -2.92 -16.67
N ALA A 26 -2.86 -2.50 -15.82
CA ALA A 26 -3.18 -1.74 -14.60
C ALA A 26 -3.91 -0.42 -14.93
N GLU A 27 -3.41 0.35 -15.89
CA GLU A 27 -4.05 1.59 -16.34
C GLU A 27 -5.48 1.34 -16.84
N GLN A 28 -5.68 0.30 -17.65
CA GLN A 28 -7.00 -0.09 -18.14
C GLN A 28 -7.97 -0.49 -17.02
N LEU A 29 -7.52 -1.32 -16.07
CA LEU A 29 -8.33 -1.74 -14.92
C LEU A 29 -8.77 -0.54 -14.05
N LEU A 30 -7.91 0.46 -13.94
CA LEU A 30 -8.12 1.67 -13.15
C LEU A 30 -8.84 2.78 -13.94
N GLY A 31 -9.18 2.54 -15.21
CA GLY A 31 -9.87 3.51 -16.06
C GLY A 31 -9.00 4.73 -16.44
N LEU A 32 -7.69 4.55 -16.47
CA LEU A 32 -6.70 5.56 -16.89
C LEU A 32 -6.25 5.38 -18.35
N ARG A 33 -6.79 4.35 -19.02
CA ARG A 33 -6.54 4.02 -20.41
C ARG A 33 -7.76 3.29 -20.97
N ASP A 34 -8.20 3.70 -22.15
CA ASP A 34 -9.29 3.03 -22.86
C ASP A 34 -9.02 1.54 -23.12
N PHE A 35 -10.10 0.75 -23.07
CA PHE A 35 -10.10 -0.59 -23.63
C PHE A 35 -10.41 -0.49 -25.13
N ASN A 36 -9.49 -0.96 -25.96
CA ASN A 36 -9.76 -1.17 -27.39
C ASN A 36 -10.85 -2.25 -27.64
N ASP A 37 -11.22 -3.03 -26.61
CA ASP A 37 -12.24 -4.08 -26.66
C ASP A 37 -13.39 -3.81 -25.68
N SER A 38 -14.61 -4.15 -26.11
CA SER A 38 -15.89 -3.95 -25.41
C SER A 38 -16.09 -4.80 -24.13
N ASN A 39 -15.02 -5.29 -23.51
CA ASN A 39 -15.08 -6.17 -22.35
C ASN A 39 -14.62 -5.43 -21.07
N PRO A 40 -15.51 -5.17 -20.10
CA PRO A 40 -15.17 -4.43 -18.90
C PRO A 40 -14.37 -5.32 -17.95
N LEU A 41 -13.06 -5.43 -18.17
CA LEU A 41 -12.12 -5.92 -17.15
C LEU A 41 -12.08 -4.99 -15.91
N SER A 42 -12.83 -3.89 -15.91
CA SER A 42 -12.99 -2.96 -14.78
C SER A 42 -13.71 -3.54 -13.56
N ASP A 43 -14.21 -4.78 -13.60
CA ASP A 43 -14.75 -5.49 -12.44
C ASP A 43 -13.86 -6.68 -12.04
N VAL A 44 -12.84 -6.39 -11.25
CA VAL A 44 -11.87 -7.35 -10.74
C VAL A 44 -11.52 -7.03 -9.28
N ILE A 45 -10.78 -7.93 -8.66
CA ILE A 45 -10.12 -7.69 -7.39
C ILE A 45 -8.61 -7.70 -7.62
N LEU A 46 -7.96 -6.62 -7.24
CA LEU A 46 -6.51 -6.53 -7.21
C LEU A 46 -6.03 -7.17 -5.90
N ILE A 47 -5.16 -8.18 -6.01
CA ILE A 47 -4.63 -8.92 -4.87
C ILE A 47 -3.12 -8.86 -4.91
N ALA A 48 -2.52 -8.06 -4.03
CA ALA A 48 -1.08 -8.10 -3.80
C ALA A 48 -0.73 -9.21 -2.81
N ILE A 49 0.34 -9.96 -3.08
CA ILE A 49 0.87 -11.00 -2.19
C ILE A 49 2.37 -10.85 -2.01
N ASP A 50 2.84 -11.30 -0.84
CA ASP A 50 4.27 -11.45 -0.54
C ASP A 50 4.48 -12.64 0.40
N LEU A 51 5.64 -13.29 0.32
CA LEU A 51 6.02 -14.44 1.15
C LEU A 51 7.39 -14.26 1.79
N GLU A 52 7.44 -14.41 3.11
CA GLU A 52 8.70 -14.62 3.81
C GLU A 52 8.93 -16.13 4.02
N VAL A 53 10.10 -16.60 3.60
CA VAL A 53 10.48 -18.02 3.64
C VAL A 53 11.71 -18.26 4.48
N SER A 54 11.80 -19.44 5.11
CA SER A 54 12.95 -19.75 5.94
C SER A 54 14.27 -19.74 5.16
N LYS A 55 15.20 -18.87 5.58
CA LYS A 55 16.55 -18.78 5.00
C LYS A 55 17.39 -20.02 5.32
N TYR A 56 17.30 -20.55 6.54
CA TYR A 56 17.98 -21.77 6.99
C TYR A 56 17.67 -23.00 6.14
N ASP A 57 16.46 -23.09 5.59
CA ASP A 57 16.02 -24.22 4.80
C ASP A 57 16.21 -24.00 3.29
N LYS A 58 16.75 -22.84 2.89
CA LYS A 58 17.14 -22.61 1.48
C LYS A 58 18.24 -23.60 1.10
N GLY A 59 18.02 -24.31 0.00
CA GLY A 59 18.95 -25.32 -0.53
C GLY A 59 18.81 -26.72 0.07
N LYS A 60 18.02 -26.91 1.13
CA LYS A 60 17.71 -28.24 1.65
C LYS A 60 16.70 -28.98 0.75
N PRO A 61 16.66 -30.32 0.79
CA PRO A 61 15.62 -31.10 0.12
C PRO A 61 14.22 -30.68 0.57
N GLY A 62 13.28 -30.55 -0.37
CA GLY A 62 11.91 -30.10 -0.10
C GLY A 62 11.69 -28.60 -0.35
N ALA A 63 10.50 -28.11 -0.05
CA ALA A 63 10.17 -26.68 -0.13
C ALA A 63 10.52 -26.00 1.21
N PRO A 64 11.29 -24.90 1.23
CA PRO A 64 11.48 -24.12 2.45
C PRO A 64 10.12 -23.75 3.04
N PRO A 65 9.92 -23.87 4.36
CA PRO A 65 8.67 -23.49 4.99
C PRO A 65 8.44 -21.99 4.80
N ILE A 66 7.20 -21.64 4.43
CA ILE A 66 6.71 -20.26 4.42
C ILE A 66 6.52 -19.86 5.89
N ARG A 67 7.20 -18.79 6.31
CA ARG A 67 7.16 -18.23 7.65
C ARG A 67 6.06 -17.18 7.78
N GLU A 68 5.92 -16.34 6.76
CA GLU A 68 4.86 -15.34 6.71
C GLU A 68 4.20 -15.32 5.34
N PHE A 69 2.90 -14.99 5.33
CA PHE A 69 2.13 -14.75 4.13
C PHE A 69 1.33 -13.47 4.30
N GLY A 70 1.62 -12.50 3.43
CA GLY A 70 0.90 -11.25 3.35
C GLY A 70 -0.03 -11.23 2.16
N ILE A 71 -1.18 -10.61 2.34
CA ILE A 71 -2.13 -10.35 1.27
C ILE A 71 -2.79 -8.98 1.48
N ALA A 72 -2.80 -8.17 0.43
CA ALA A 72 -3.52 -6.90 0.37
C ALA A 72 -4.52 -6.92 -0.78
N ILE A 73 -5.76 -6.54 -0.50
CA ILE A 73 -6.91 -6.70 -1.40
C ILE A 73 -7.54 -5.34 -1.65
N LEU A 74 -7.70 -4.99 -2.92
CA LEU A 74 -8.41 -3.80 -3.38
C LEU A 74 -9.50 -4.20 -4.38
N GLU A 75 -10.74 -3.82 -4.08
CA GLU A 75 -11.90 -4.11 -4.93
C GLU A 75 -12.16 -2.96 -5.91
N THR A 76 -12.14 -3.24 -7.22
CA THR A 76 -12.27 -2.17 -8.22
C THR A 76 -13.68 -1.57 -8.30
N ARG A 77 -14.71 -2.28 -7.79
CA ARG A 77 -16.08 -1.77 -7.72
C ARG A 77 -16.18 -0.52 -6.84
N HIS A 78 -15.30 -0.34 -5.85
CA HIS A 78 -15.27 0.85 -5.00
C HIS A 78 -14.97 2.13 -5.80
N PHE A 79 -14.24 2.05 -6.92
CA PHE A 79 -13.97 3.20 -7.79
C PHE A 79 -15.18 3.64 -8.63
N LYS A 80 -16.18 2.76 -8.78
CA LYS A 80 -17.40 3.04 -9.56
C LYS A 80 -18.53 3.62 -8.69
N SER A 81 -18.39 3.53 -7.37
CA SER A 81 -19.42 4.04 -6.45
C SER A 81 -19.45 5.56 -6.53
N THR A 82 -20.60 6.11 -6.90
CA THR A 82 -20.88 7.56 -6.87
C THR A 82 -21.18 8.08 -5.46
N SER A 83 -21.04 7.24 -4.43
CA SER A 83 -21.32 7.64 -3.06
C SER A 83 -20.29 8.69 -2.60
N PRO A 84 -20.73 9.83 -2.04
CA PRO A 84 -19.82 10.87 -1.53
C PRO A 84 -19.03 10.44 -0.30
N SER A 85 -19.41 9.34 0.37
CA SER A 85 -18.62 8.74 1.43
C SER A 85 -17.61 7.73 0.88
N LEU A 86 -16.33 8.07 0.95
CA LEU A 86 -15.23 7.14 0.73
C LEU A 86 -15.35 6.02 1.79
N PRO A 87 -15.34 4.72 1.42
CA PRO A 87 -15.28 3.66 2.42
C PRO A 87 -14.03 3.84 3.29
N ASN A 88 -14.17 3.63 4.61
CA ASN A 88 -13.09 3.81 5.59
C ASN A 88 -11.87 2.91 5.34
N ASN A 89 -11.93 1.93 4.43
CA ASN A 89 -10.83 1.05 4.06
C ASN A 89 -10.96 0.61 2.59
N PHE A 90 -10.12 1.14 1.68
CA PHE A 90 -10.09 0.68 0.29
C PHE A 90 -9.22 -0.57 0.13
N ILE A 91 -8.12 -0.62 0.89
CA ILE A 91 -7.20 -1.77 0.89
C ILE A 91 -7.38 -2.58 2.18
N SER A 92 -7.84 -3.83 2.06
CA SER A 92 -7.87 -4.78 3.17
C SER A 92 -6.58 -5.59 3.22
N THR A 93 -5.89 -5.56 4.36
CA THR A 93 -4.66 -6.35 4.57
C THR A 93 -4.93 -7.53 5.49
N LYS A 94 -4.32 -8.68 5.22
CA LYS A 94 -4.20 -9.79 6.17
C LYS A 94 -2.75 -10.24 6.22
N GLN A 95 -2.28 -10.52 7.44
CA GLN A 95 -0.95 -11.03 7.71
C GLN A 95 -1.07 -12.35 8.45
N PHE A 96 -0.42 -13.39 7.93
CA PHE A 96 -0.35 -14.69 8.58
C PHE A 96 1.10 -15.04 8.91
N SER A 97 1.32 -15.64 10.08
CA SER A 97 2.63 -16.15 10.49
C SER A 97 2.56 -17.58 11.01
N THR A 98 3.58 -18.38 10.69
CA THR A 98 3.73 -19.76 11.20
C THR A 98 4.61 -19.86 12.44
N ILE A 99 5.14 -18.73 12.92
CA ILE A 99 6.07 -18.66 14.06
C ILE A 99 5.61 -17.64 15.10
N HIS A 100 5.85 -17.93 16.38
CA HIS A 100 5.62 -16.97 17.45
C HIS A 100 6.83 -16.05 17.62
N ALA A 101 6.69 -14.83 17.11
CA ALA A 101 7.57 -13.69 17.30
C ALA A 101 8.23 -13.53 18.68
N SER A 102 7.48 -13.79 19.75
CA SER A 102 7.88 -13.48 21.12
C SER A 102 8.45 -14.67 21.89
N LYS A 103 8.41 -15.89 21.34
CA LYS A 103 8.90 -17.11 22.01
C LYS A 103 9.96 -17.87 21.23
N ASP A 104 9.97 -17.76 19.90
CA ASP A 104 10.82 -18.58 19.03
C ASP A 104 12.01 -17.80 18.44
N PHE A 105 12.67 -16.96 19.25
CA PHE A 105 13.88 -16.20 18.87
C PHE A 105 15.03 -17.06 18.34
N ILE A 106 14.96 -18.38 18.49
CA ILE A 106 15.96 -19.33 18.02
C ILE A 106 15.97 -19.43 16.48
N TYR A 107 14.90 -19.01 15.78
CA TYR A 107 14.81 -19.14 14.31
C TYR A 107 14.55 -17.83 13.55
N CYS A 108 14.54 -16.68 14.23
CA CYS A 108 14.39 -15.37 13.61
C CYS A 108 15.71 -14.92 12.98
N ASP A 109 15.97 -15.42 11.78
CA ASP A 109 17.18 -15.12 11.02
C ASP A 109 17.09 -13.73 10.37
N ALA A 110 17.63 -12.75 11.09
CA ALA A 110 17.81 -11.34 10.69
C ALA A 110 16.55 -10.49 10.46
N THR A 111 15.35 -11.07 10.53
CA THR A 111 14.09 -10.31 10.59
C THR A 111 13.59 -10.37 12.02
N ASP A 112 13.86 -9.32 12.81
CA ASP A 112 13.08 -9.08 14.02
C ASP A 112 11.62 -9.16 13.60
N PHE A 113 10.91 -10.24 13.96
CA PHE A 113 9.48 -10.30 13.66
C PHE A 113 8.86 -9.03 14.21
N LYS A 114 8.24 -8.28 13.30
CA LYS A 114 7.48 -7.07 13.61
C LYS A 114 6.06 -7.33 13.19
N GLU A 115 5.13 -6.88 14.02
CA GLU A 115 3.72 -6.98 13.64
C GLU A 115 3.47 -6.12 12.41
N CYS A 116 2.55 -6.58 11.58
CA CYS A 116 2.08 -5.82 10.43
C CYS A 116 1.46 -4.50 10.92
N VAL A 117 1.77 -3.39 10.25
CA VAL A 117 1.24 -2.06 10.57
C VAL A 117 -0.09 -1.78 9.88
N PHE A 118 -0.59 -2.73 9.09
CA PHE A 118 -1.86 -2.63 8.38
C PHE A 118 -2.92 -3.64 8.87
N ALA A 119 -2.53 -4.64 9.67
CA ALA A 119 -3.44 -5.66 10.18
C ALA A 119 -2.86 -6.39 11.39
N GLU A 120 -3.73 -6.99 12.20
CA GLU A 120 -3.32 -7.99 13.18
C GLU A 120 -2.67 -9.20 12.49
N THR A 121 -1.64 -9.77 13.12
CA THR A 121 -1.02 -11.02 12.63
C THR A 121 -1.72 -12.26 13.18
N ASP A 122 -2.34 -12.99 12.25
CA ASP A 122 -2.97 -14.28 12.50
C ASP A 122 -1.92 -15.40 12.54
N LEU A 123 -1.89 -16.14 13.64
CA LEU A 123 -1.00 -17.28 13.77
C LEU A 123 -1.62 -18.56 13.21
N VAL A 124 -0.91 -19.19 12.27
CA VAL A 124 -1.38 -20.37 11.55
C VAL A 124 -0.32 -21.45 11.59
N LYS A 125 -0.70 -22.67 12.02
CA LYS A 125 0.22 -23.81 11.95
C LYS A 125 0.69 -24.04 10.51
N GLN A 126 1.96 -24.37 10.30
CA GLN A 126 2.54 -24.61 8.97
C GLN A 126 1.67 -25.53 8.09
N VAL A 127 1.14 -26.62 8.67
CA VAL A 127 0.28 -27.59 7.98
C VAL A 127 -1.05 -27.00 7.47
N ASN A 128 -1.56 -25.96 8.13
CA ASN A 128 -2.81 -25.31 7.77
C ASN A 128 -2.62 -24.13 6.80
N LEU A 129 -1.39 -23.62 6.66
CA LEU A 129 -1.11 -22.44 5.86
C LEU A 129 -1.56 -22.58 4.38
N PRO A 130 -1.34 -23.70 3.68
CA PRO A 130 -1.84 -23.85 2.31
C PRO A 130 -3.37 -23.75 2.20
N LYS A 131 -4.10 -24.27 3.19
CA LYS A 131 -5.56 -24.16 3.24
C LYS A 131 -5.99 -22.71 3.49
N THR A 132 -5.28 -22.00 4.36
CA THR A 132 -5.52 -20.57 4.63
C THR A 132 -5.32 -19.72 3.37
N ILE A 133 -4.18 -19.90 2.67
CA ILE A 133 -3.90 -19.18 1.42
C ILE A 133 -5.00 -19.44 0.37
N LYS A 134 -5.40 -20.70 0.18
CA LYS A 134 -6.50 -21.08 -0.73
C LYS A 134 -7.80 -20.36 -0.39
N LYS A 135 -8.13 -20.25 0.90
CA LYS A 135 -9.33 -19.53 1.36
C LYS A 135 -9.24 -18.03 1.07
N CYS A 136 -8.07 -17.41 1.26
CA CYS A 136 -7.87 -15.98 1.00
C CYS A 136 -8.00 -15.61 -0.48
N LEU A 137 -7.53 -16.48 -1.39
CA LEU A 137 -7.57 -16.22 -2.84
C LEU A 137 -8.94 -16.54 -3.46
N ARG A 138 -9.75 -17.39 -2.82
CA ARG A 138 -11.09 -17.76 -3.28
C ARG A 138 -12.12 -16.75 -2.80
N ILE A 139 -12.34 -15.69 -3.58
CA ILE A 139 -13.31 -14.64 -3.26
C ILE A 139 -14.62 -14.89 -4.02
N GLU A 140 -15.70 -15.08 -3.28
CA GLU A 140 -17.05 -15.29 -3.83
C GLU A 140 -17.59 -13.98 -4.42
N ASP A 141 -18.32 -14.08 -5.54
CA ASP A 141 -19.00 -12.92 -6.14
C ASP A 141 -20.40 -12.75 -5.55
N SER A 142 -20.53 -11.88 -4.55
CA SER A 142 -21.81 -11.55 -3.90
C SER A 142 -22.84 -10.91 -4.84
N SER A 143 -22.43 -10.42 -6.02
CA SER A 143 -23.32 -9.84 -7.03
C SER A 143 -23.76 -10.87 -8.07
N SER A 144 -23.21 -12.08 -8.06
CA SER A 144 -23.59 -13.15 -8.96
C SER A 144 -24.82 -13.90 -8.43
N PRO A 145 -25.78 -14.29 -9.30
CA PRO A 145 -26.88 -15.17 -8.91
C PRO A 145 -26.42 -16.61 -8.62
N ASP A 146 -25.26 -17.03 -9.13
CA ASP A 146 -24.64 -18.30 -8.77
C ASP A 146 -23.84 -18.15 -7.47
N PRO A 147 -24.23 -18.83 -6.37
CA PRO A 147 -23.54 -18.75 -5.08
C PRO A 147 -22.14 -19.37 -5.10
N ARG A 148 -21.77 -20.07 -6.19
CA ARG A 148 -20.43 -20.64 -6.38
C ARG A 148 -19.55 -19.78 -7.28
N ALA A 149 -20.09 -18.70 -7.84
CA ALA A 149 -19.33 -17.81 -8.70
C ALA A 149 -18.21 -17.15 -7.91
N LEU A 150 -17.04 -17.08 -8.54
CA LEU A 150 -15.86 -16.45 -7.97
C LEU A 150 -15.56 -15.16 -8.72
N ARG A 151 -15.07 -14.17 -7.98
CA ARG A 151 -14.60 -12.91 -8.56
C ARG A 151 -13.35 -13.16 -9.39
N LYS A 152 -13.25 -12.44 -10.51
CA LYS A 152 -12.02 -12.35 -11.29
C LYS A 152 -10.96 -11.61 -10.48
N ILE A 153 -9.76 -12.15 -10.43
CA ILE A 153 -8.66 -11.54 -9.66
C ILE A 153 -7.49 -11.19 -10.56
N VAL A 154 -6.74 -10.18 -10.14
CA VAL A 154 -5.47 -9.77 -10.72
C VAL A 154 -4.44 -9.87 -9.61
N LEU A 155 -3.43 -10.71 -9.81
CA LEU A 155 -2.35 -10.83 -8.83
C LEU A 155 -1.37 -9.69 -9.04
N VAL A 156 -0.87 -9.14 -7.94
CA VAL A 156 0.15 -8.09 -7.92
C VAL A 156 1.27 -8.56 -7.00
N GLY A 157 2.52 -8.33 -7.38
CA GLY A 157 3.65 -8.59 -6.50
C GLY A 157 4.87 -7.84 -6.96
N HIS A 158 5.92 -7.87 -6.14
CA HIS A 158 7.19 -7.24 -6.46
C HIS A 158 8.24 -8.33 -6.69
N SER A 159 8.60 -8.60 -7.96
CA SER A 159 9.30 -9.83 -8.36
C SER A 159 8.49 -11.11 -8.09
N ILE A 160 7.16 -11.03 -8.29
CA ILE A 160 6.14 -12.04 -7.93
C ILE A 160 6.41 -13.48 -8.39
N LYS A 161 7.27 -13.66 -9.40
CA LYS A 161 7.63 -14.98 -9.95
C LYS A 161 8.18 -15.92 -8.87
N GLU A 162 8.96 -15.41 -7.93
CA GLU A 162 9.55 -16.25 -6.88
C GLU A 162 8.51 -16.67 -5.84
N ASP A 163 7.57 -15.79 -5.48
CA ASP A 163 6.45 -16.12 -4.60
C ASP A 163 5.57 -17.20 -5.21
N LEU A 164 5.22 -17.04 -6.47
CA LEU A 164 4.39 -17.98 -7.23
C LEU A 164 5.04 -19.37 -7.35
N LYS A 165 6.36 -19.42 -7.63
CA LYS A 165 7.12 -20.68 -7.58
C LYS A 165 7.06 -21.31 -6.18
N MET A 166 7.16 -20.50 -5.13
CA MET A 166 7.11 -20.99 -3.76
C MET A 166 5.73 -21.56 -3.42
N LEU A 167 4.65 -20.86 -3.74
CA LEU A 167 3.28 -21.35 -3.58
C LEU A 167 3.09 -22.71 -4.27
N LYS A 168 3.57 -22.84 -5.50
CA LYS A 168 3.49 -24.12 -6.23
C LYS A 168 4.25 -25.25 -5.56
N ARG A 169 5.45 -24.98 -4.99
CA ARG A 169 6.20 -25.99 -4.22
C ARG A 169 5.44 -26.46 -2.98
N HIS A 170 4.50 -25.65 -2.48
CA HIS A 170 3.57 -25.99 -1.39
C HIS A 170 2.21 -26.51 -1.88
N GLY A 171 2.08 -26.87 -3.16
CA GLY A 171 0.84 -27.44 -3.71
C GLY A 171 -0.30 -26.43 -3.87
N ILE A 172 0.05 -25.15 -4.05
CA ILE A 172 -0.87 -24.04 -4.26
C ILE A 172 -0.66 -23.53 -5.68
N ILE A 173 -1.60 -23.84 -6.56
CA ILE A 173 -1.62 -23.37 -7.95
C ILE A 173 -2.76 -22.36 -8.05
N VAL A 174 -2.42 -21.07 -8.14
CA VAL A 174 -3.41 -19.99 -7.98
C VAL A 174 -4.52 -20.03 -9.05
N HIS A 175 -4.17 -20.40 -10.28
CA HIS A 175 -5.13 -20.58 -11.38
C HIS A 175 -6.15 -21.71 -11.15
N GLU A 176 -5.87 -22.67 -10.25
CA GLU A 176 -6.83 -23.71 -9.88
C GLU A 176 -7.77 -23.26 -8.74
N ILE A 177 -7.47 -22.12 -8.09
CA ILE A 177 -8.17 -21.63 -6.90
C ILE A 177 -9.13 -20.49 -7.26
N ALA A 178 -8.71 -19.60 -8.17
CA ALA A 178 -9.46 -18.40 -8.53
C ALA A 178 -9.35 -18.09 -10.03
N PRO A 179 -10.34 -17.39 -10.63
CA PRO A 179 -10.27 -16.87 -11.99
C PRO A 179 -9.25 -15.73 -12.10
N VAL A 180 -7.97 -16.06 -12.25
CA VAL A 180 -6.89 -15.07 -12.46
C VAL A 180 -6.93 -14.56 -13.90
N VAL A 181 -7.12 -13.25 -14.08
CA VAL A 181 -7.16 -12.63 -15.42
C VAL A 181 -5.85 -11.94 -15.80
N ALA A 182 -5.02 -11.57 -14.82
CA ALA A 182 -3.68 -11.03 -15.05
C ALA A 182 -2.77 -11.20 -13.83
N ILE A 183 -1.46 -11.12 -14.08
CA ILE A 183 -0.41 -11.08 -13.06
C ILE A 183 0.47 -9.87 -13.35
N LEU A 184 0.47 -8.91 -12.42
CA LEU A 184 1.23 -7.67 -12.49
C LEU A 184 2.46 -7.77 -11.62
N ASP A 185 3.60 -7.32 -12.14
CA ASP A 185 4.88 -7.35 -11.45
C ASP A 185 5.46 -5.93 -11.35
N THR A 186 5.40 -5.34 -10.16
CA THR A 186 5.85 -3.95 -9.94
C THR A 186 7.34 -3.78 -10.17
N TYR A 187 8.15 -4.84 -9.98
CA TYR A 187 9.57 -4.81 -10.33
C TYR A 187 9.74 -4.58 -11.84
N SER A 188 9.07 -5.40 -12.65
CA SER A 188 9.10 -5.31 -14.10
C SER A 188 8.51 -3.99 -14.60
N ILE A 189 7.40 -3.51 -14.02
CA ILE A 189 6.81 -2.20 -14.36
C ILE A 189 7.83 -1.09 -14.10
N THR A 190 8.44 -1.07 -12.91
CA THR A 190 9.41 -0.04 -12.51
C THR A 190 10.60 -0.01 -13.46
N TRP A 191 11.14 -1.20 -13.80
CA TRP A 191 12.24 -1.33 -14.75
C TRP A 191 11.91 -0.70 -16.11
N ASN A 192 10.71 -0.96 -16.64
CA ASN A 192 10.29 -0.46 -17.94
C ASN A 192 9.94 1.03 -17.93
N LEU A 193 9.30 1.51 -16.87
CA LEU A 193 8.82 2.89 -16.78
C LEU A 193 9.93 3.88 -16.41
N LEU A 194 10.77 3.54 -15.43
CA LEU A 194 11.78 4.46 -14.90
C LEU A 194 13.16 4.23 -15.51
N GLY A 195 13.38 3.05 -16.09
CA GLY A 195 14.65 2.63 -16.65
C GLY A 195 15.77 2.51 -15.60
N PRO A 196 16.94 1.97 -15.97
CA PRO A 196 18.15 2.13 -15.20
C PRO A 196 18.61 3.59 -15.31
N THR A 197 18.30 4.43 -14.32
CA THR A 197 18.69 5.85 -14.31
C THR A 197 20.21 6.01 -14.55
N LYS A 198 20.58 6.88 -15.50
CA LYS A 198 21.99 7.15 -15.88
C LYS A 198 22.78 7.93 -14.82
N ASN A 199 22.10 8.56 -13.84
CA ASN A 199 22.69 9.57 -12.96
C ASN A 199 22.75 9.17 -11.46
N SER A 200 22.49 7.91 -11.11
CA SER A 200 22.57 7.47 -9.71
C SER A 200 23.94 6.85 -9.40
N ILE A 201 24.60 7.36 -8.36
CA ILE A 201 25.99 7.05 -7.93
C ILE A 201 26.11 5.66 -7.28
N SER A 202 25.00 4.91 -7.11
CA SER A 202 25.04 3.56 -6.52
C SER A 202 25.62 2.53 -7.50
N THR A 203 26.71 1.88 -7.10
CA THR A 203 27.58 1.02 -7.92
C THR A 203 27.04 -0.38 -8.23
N THR A 204 25.76 -0.67 -7.94
CA THR A 204 25.14 -1.97 -8.30
C THR A 204 23.75 -1.79 -8.95
N PRO A 205 23.53 -2.31 -10.18
CA PRO A 205 22.25 -2.15 -10.89
C PRO A 205 21.04 -2.79 -10.20
N MET A 206 21.26 -3.81 -9.36
CA MET A 206 20.20 -4.67 -8.83
C MET A 206 19.48 -4.09 -7.59
N THR A 207 20.13 -3.22 -6.81
CA THR A 207 19.56 -2.66 -5.57
C THR A 207 18.53 -1.55 -5.82
N ARG A 208 18.54 -0.96 -7.02
CA ARG A 208 17.69 0.17 -7.43
C ARG A 208 16.21 -0.18 -7.64
N PHE A 209 15.91 -1.45 -7.76
CA PHE A 209 14.56 -1.94 -8.04
C PHE A 209 14.04 -2.81 -6.89
N THR A 210 14.61 -2.66 -5.69
CA THR A 210 14.01 -3.24 -4.48
C THR A 210 12.70 -2.53 -4.14
N LEU A 211 11.82 -3.18 -3.38
CA LEU A 211 10.58 -2.57 -2.93
C LEU A 211 10.86 -1.26 -2.20
N TRP A 212 11.82 -1.25 -1.27
CA TRP A 212 12.32 -0.04 -0.61
C TRP A 212 12.59 1.08 -1.62
N ALA A 213 13.49 0.85 -2.58
CA ALA A 213 13.92 1.88 -3.52
C ALA A 213 12.73 2.43 -4.34
N LEU A 214 11.79 1.56 -4.68
CA LEU A 214 10.55 1.94 -5.33
C LEU A 214 9.66 2.83 -4.43
N LEU A 215 9.53 2.51 -3.15
CA LEU A 215 8.77 3.35 -2.20
C LEU A 215 9.40 4.74 -2.05
N GLU A 216 10.73 4.84 -1.98
CA GLU A 216 11.44 6.13 -1.96
C GLU A 216 11.19 6.94 -3.24
N GLU A 217 11.34 6.31 -4.41
CA GLU A 217 11.15 6.94 -5.72
C GLU A 217 9.71 7.43 -5.93
N LEU A 218 8.73 6.71 -5.38
CA LEU A 218 7.31 7.09 -5.42
C LEU A 218 6.87 7.95 -4.23
N LYS A 219 7.79 8.30 -3.32
CA LYS A 219 7.53 9.06 -2.09
C LYS A 219 6.42 8.46 -1.23
N ILE A 220 6.31 7.13 -1.21
CA ILE A 220 5.36 6.41 -0.36
C ILE A 220 5.91 6.40 1.08
N PRO A 221 5.18 6.91 2.08
CA PRO A 221 5.69 6.98 3.45
C PRO A 221 5.73 5.58 4.10
N TYR A 222 6.93 5.14 4.45
CA TYR A 222 7.17 3.90 5.19
C TYR A 222 8.27 4.12 6.23
N LYS A 223 8.26 3.31 7.29
CA LYS A 223 9.43 3.23 8.18
C LYS A 223 10.28 2.07 7.70
N LYS A 224 11.61 2.22 7.70
CA LYS A 224 12.54 1.17 7.23
C LYS A 224 12.29 -0.19 7.88
N TRP A 225 11.82 -0.19 9.13
CA TRP A 225 11.50 -1.39 9.88
C TRP A 225 10.11 -1.97 9.62
N ASP A 226 9.28 -1.31 8.81
CA ASP A 226 8.00 -1.87 8.34
C ASP A 226 8.24 -2.91 7.22
N LEU A 227 9.39 -2.89 6.55
CA LEU A 227 9.77 -3.86 5.51
C LEU A 227 10.20 -5.20 6.10
N HIS A 228 10.15 -6.27 5.29
CA HIS A 228 10.38 -7.66 5.71
C HIS A 228 9.30 -8.20 6.66
N ASN A 229 8.09 -7.67 6.52
CA ASN A 229 6.87 -8.26 7.04
C ASN A 229 5.97 -8.46 5.83
N ALA A 230 5.60 -9.71 5.55
CA ALA A 230 4.93 -10.04 4.29
C ALA A 230 3.64 -9.23 4.08
N GLY A 231 2.86 -9.00 5.14
CA GLY A 231 1.64 -8.20 5.10
C GLY A 231 1.90 -6.75 4.75
N ASN A 232 2.93 -6.14 5.35
CA ASN A 232 3.35 -4.79 5.00
C ASN A 232 3.84 -4.72 3.55
N ASP A 233 4.69 -5.66 3.14
CA ASP A 233 5.28 -5.67 1.80
C ASP A 233 4.23 -5.88 0.71
N ALA A 234 3.21 -6.72 0.96
CA ALA A 234 2.04 -6.86 0.08
C ALA A 234 1.27 -5.53 -0.05
N THR A 235 0.99 -4.84 1.06
CA THR A 235 0.26 -3.56 1.05
C THR A 235 1.06 -2.45 0.38
N PHE A 236 2.35 -2.31 0.70
CA PHE A 236 3.23 -1.36 0.04
C PHE A 236 3.39 -1.66 -1.46
N THR A 237 3.42 -2.94 -1.84
CA THR A 237 3.42 -3.33 -3.26
C THR A 237 2.16 -2.88 -3.98
N LEU A 238 1.00 -3.00 -3.33
CA LEU A 238 -0.27 -2.53 -3.89
C LEU A 238 -0.28 -0.99 -4.02
N HIS A 239 0.15 -0.26 -3.00
CA HIS A 239 0.33 1.19 -3.06
C HIS A 239 1.26 1.59 -4.21
N ALA A 240 2.41 0.92 -4.33
CA ALA A 240 3.38 1.18 -5.39
C ALA A 240 2.77 0.93 -6.77
N MET A 241 1.98 -0.12 -6.96
CA MET A 241 1.28 -0.40 -8.22
C MET A 241 0.33 0.76 -8.60
N LEU A 242 -0.47 1.26 -7.66
CA LEU A 242 -1.37 2.39 -7.91
C LEU A 242 -0.57 3.66 -8.27
N MET A 243 0.48 3.96 -7.53
CA MET A 243 1.34 5.13 -7.78
C MET A 243 2.11 5.04 -9.10
N LEU A 244 2.51 3.83 -9.53
CA LEU A 244 3.10 3.62 -10.86
C LEU A 244 2.09 3.90 -11.98
N ALA A 245 0.83 3.49 -11.82
CA ALA A 245 -0.22 3.79 -12.78
C ALA A 245 -0.53 5.30 -12.86
N ILE A 246 -0.59 5.98 -11.71
CA ILE A 246 -0.70 7.46 -11.63
C ILE A 246 0.45 8.11 -12.41
N ARG A 247 1.71 7.75 -12.06
CA ARG A 247 2.91 8.35 -12.66
C ARG A 247 3.02 8.10 -14.17
N SER A 248 2.63 6.91 -14.64
CA SER A 248 2.57 6.61 -16.08
C SER A 248 1.58 7.53 -16.80
N SER A 249 0.43 7.80 -16.17
CA SER A 249 -0.65 8.61 -16.75
C SER A 249 -0.30 10.09 -16.84
N GLU A 250 0.56 10.61 -15.94
CA GLU A 250 1.02 12.01 -15.95
C GLU A 250 1.84 12.39 -17.19
N SER A 251 2.39 11.42 -17.89
CA SER A 251 3.17 11.64 -19.11
C SER A 251 2.34 11.66 -20.40
N ARG A 252 1.01 11.48 -20.29
CA ARG A 252 0.09 11.34 -21.42
C ARG A 252 -0.95 12.45 -21.42
N GLU A 253 -1.47 12.75 -22.61
CA GLU A 253 -2.74 13.47 -22.74
C GLU A 253 -3.87 12.50 -22.36
N LEU A 254 -4.73 12.94 -21.44
CA LEU A 254 -5.84 12.15 -20.92
C LEU A 254 -7.15 12.77 -21.38
N ASP A 255 -8.14 11.93 -21.69
CA ASP A 255 -9.49 12.41 -21.93
C ASP A 255 -10.17 12.87 -20.61
N VAL A 256 -11.40 13.36 -20.72
CA VAL A 256 -12.17 13.86 -19.56
C VAL A 256 -12.44 12.76 -18.52
N ILE A 257 -12.73 11.53 -18.95
CA ILE A 257 -13.06 10.40 -18.07
C ILE A 257 -11.79 9.88 -17.39
N GLU A 258 -10.71 9.70 -18.16
CA GLU A 258 -9.39 9.30 -17.67
C GLU A 258 -8.86 10.31 -16.65
N SER A 259 -9.01 11.60 -16.91
CA SER A 259 -8.62 12.68 -15.99
C SER A 259 -9.40 12.62 -14.67
N GLN A 260 -10.72 12.39 -14.73
CA GLN A 260 -11.55 12.23 -13.54
C GLN A 260 -11.17 10.97 -12.73
N ASN A 261 -10.88 9.86 -13.41
CA ASN A 261 -10.45 8.62 -12.77
C ASN A 261 -9.07 8.76 -12.12
N LEU A 262 -8.14 9.47 -12.78
CA LEU A 262 -6.84 9.79 -12.22
C LEU A 262 -6.98 10.56 -10.91
N GLU A 263 -7.86 11.57 -10.87
CA GLU A 263 -8.06 12.37 -9.67
C GLU A 263 -8.69 11.56 -8.52
N ARG A 264 -9.67 10.69 -8.83
CA ARG A 264 -10.22 9.75 -7.83
C ARG A 264 -9.14 8.81 -7.29
N LEU A 265 -8.27 8.31 -8.16
CA LEU A 265 -7.19 7.42 -7.76
C LEU A 265 -6.15 8.14 -6.89
N ARG A 266 -5.82 9.40 -7.20
CA ARG A 266 -4.95 10.25 -6.37
C ARG A 266 -5.56 10.48 -4.98
N ALA A 267 -6.84 10.84 -4.92
CA ALA A 267 -7.53 11.05 -3.65
C ALA A 267 -7.51 9.77 -2.78
N LEU A 268 -7.75 8.61 -3.39
CA LEU A 268 -7.66 7.32 -2.69
C LEU A 268 -6.23 7.04 -2.21
N ALA A 269 -5.23 7.19 -3.08
CA ALA A 269 -3.84 6.94 -2.71
C ALA A 269 -3.39 7.88 -1.59
N GLN A 270 -3.78 9.16 -1.64
CA GLN A 270 -3.48 10.13 -0.59
C GLN A 270 -4.09 9.72 0.74
N PHE A 271 -5.37 9.34 0.76
CA PHE A 271 -6.07 8.85 1.95
C PHE A 271 -5.38 7.61 2.55
N GLU A 272 -5.14 6.57 1.74
CA GLU A 272 -4.52 5.31 2.17
C GLU A 272 -3.09 5.52 2.72
N LEU A 273 -2.35 6.49 2.19
CA LEU A 273 -0.96 6.74 2.58
C LEU A 273 -0.81 7.66 3.81
N HIS A 274 -1.69 8.64 3.99
CA HIS A 274 -1.49 9.72 4.97
C HIS A 274 -2.58 9.81 6.04
N GLU A 275 -3.82 9.50 5.70
CA GLU A 275 -4.97 9.70 6.60
C GLU A 275 -5.40 8.41 7.29
N ARG A 276 -5.11 7.28 6.68
CA ARG A 276 -5.47 5.97 7.22
C ARG A 276 -4.76 5.71 8.55
N GLU A 277 -5.56 5.41 9.58
CA GLU A 277 -5.02 4.92 10.84
C GLU A 277 -4.38 3.55 10.63
N ARG A 278 -3.08 3.46 10.94
CA ARG A 278 -2.32 2.22 10.91
C ARG A 278 -2.71 1.34 12.09
N TRP A 279 -2.72 0.03 11.87
CA TRP A 279 -2.84 -0.93 12.96
C TRP A 279 -1.72 -0.70 13.97
N LYS A 280 -2.08 -0.65 15.25
CA LYS A 280 -1.12 -0.48 16.34
C LYS A 280 -0.73 -1.86 16.86
N PRO A 281 0.55 -2.27 16.74
CA PRO A 281 1.04 -3.52 17.29
C PRO A 281 0.64 -3.68 18.77
N THR A 282 -0.05 -4.78 19.08
CA THR A 282 -0.48 -5.12 20.45
C THR A 282 0.54 -6.00 21.16
N ARG A 283 1.42 -6.70 20.42
CA ARG A 283 2.47 -7.55 20.99
C ARG A 283 3.78 -6.79 21.03
N LYS A 284 4.19 -6.40 22.24
CA LYS A 284 5.53 -5.85 22.48
C LYS A 284 6.55 -6.98 22.38
N GLY A 285 7.33 -7.03 21.30
CA GLY A 285 8.54 -7.84 21.27
C GLY A 285 9.51 -7.41 22.40
N PRO A 286 10.43 -8.26 22.86
CA PRO A 286 11.42 -7.90 23.89
C PRO A 286 12.31 -6.71 23.50
N ASN A 287 12.44 -6.39 22.20
CA ASN A 287 13.10 -5.18 21.70
C ASN A 287 12.14 -4.03 21.35
N ALA A 288 10.82 -4.20 21.46
CA ALA A 288 9.85 -3.16 21.12
C ALA A 288 10.07 -1.88 21.96
N ASN A 289 10.41 -2.04 23.24
CA ASN A 289 10.67 -0.89 24.12
C ASN A 289 11.91 -0.07 23.73
N ARG A 290 12.91 -0.62 23.00
CA ARG A 290 14.08 0.17 22.58
C ARG A 290 13.79 1.13 21.43
N PHE A 291 12.70 0.93 20.70
CA PHE A 291 12.41 1.69 19.48
C PHE A 291 11.20 2.62 19.62
N TYR A 292 10.18 2.26 20.41
CA TYR A 292 9.07 3.18 20.68
C TYR A 292 9.47 4.36 21.59
N ASP A 293 10.53 4.22 22.39
CA ASP A 293 11.05 5.31 23.24
C ASP A 293 11.94 6.31 22.49
N ARG A 294 12.35 6.05 21.24
CA ARG A 294 13.18 7.01 20.47
C ARG A 294 12.39 8.04 19.67
N ASP A 295 11.12 7.76 19.38
CA ASP A 295 10.21 8.68 18.67
C ASP A 295 9.07 9.20 19.57
N SER A 296 9.14 8.97 20.89
CA SER A 296 8.33 9.78 21.79
C SER A 296 8.98 11.17 21.84
N PRO A 297 8.33 12.24 21.34
CA PRO A 297 8.74 13.54 21.79
C PRO A 297 8.54 13.51 23.30
N GLU A 298 9.60 13.77 24.07
CA GLU A 298 9.41 14.30 25.41
C GLU A 298 8.28 15.32 25.30
N GLN A 299 7.24 15.16 26.13
CA GLN A 299 6.32 16.24 26.42
C GLN A 299 7.16 17.37 27.05
N THR A 300 7.88 18.12 26.22
CA THR A 300 8.13 19.52 26.51
C THR A 300 6.77 20.17 26.36
N ASP A 301 6.18 20.48 27.50
CA ASP A 301 5.01 21.31 27.62
C ASP A 301 5.24 22.55 26.73
N GLY A 302 4.63 22.54 25.55
CA GLY A 302 4.86 23.50 24.49
C GLY A 302 4.15 24.79 24.83
N GLN A 303 4.71 25.56 25.77
CA GLN A 303 4.36 26.97 25.88
C GLN A 303 4.71 27.64 24.56
N LEU A 304 3.67 28.06 23.83
CA LEU A 304 3.78 29.01 22.72
C LEU A 304 4.59 30.20 23.20
N THR A 305 5.85 30.29 22.78
CA THR A 305 6.65 31.47 23.07
C THR A 305 6.14 32.62 22.23
N TRP A 306 6.20 33.84 22.77
CA TRP A 306 5.77 35.08 22.10
C TRP A 306 6.42 35.28 20.72
N GLY A 307 7.60 34.68 20.49
CA GLY A 307 8.28 34.67 19.20
C GLY A 307 7.51 33.89 18.12
N ASN A 308 6.95 32.73 18.46
CA ASN A 308 6.21 31.88 17.53
C ASN A 308 4.85 32.51 17.14
N MET A 309 4.22 33.26 18.05
CA MET A 309 2.99 33.99 17.72
C MET A 309 3.24 35.16 16.75
N LYS A 310 4.40 35.81 16.78
CA LYS A 310 4.74 36.90 15.85
C LYS A 310 4.96 36.40 14.41
N GLU A 311 5.58 35.24 14.24
CA GLU A 311 5.75 34.61 12.93
C GLU A 311 4.41 34.20 12.32
N ILE A 312 3.53 33.59 13.12
CA ILE A 312 2.17 33.22 12.68
C ILE A 312 1.34 34.47 12.34
N TRP A 313 1.47 35.55 13.11
CA TRP A 313 0.81 36.83 12.82
C TRP A 313 1.32 37.48 11.53
N LYS A 314 2.63 37.39 11.26
CA LYS A 314 3.23 37.91 10.03
C LYS A 314 2.72 37.16 8.79
N ILE A 315 2.65 35.82 8.87
CA ILE A 315 2.10 34.97 7.81
C ILE A 315 0.61 35.28 7.57
N ALA A 316 -0.17 35.51 8.63
CA ALA A 316 -1.59 35.88 8.51
C ALA A 316 -1.81 37.26 7.88
N ILE A 317 -0.94 38.25 8.18
CA ILE A 317 -0.96 39.58 7.53
C ILE A 317 -0.58 39.46 6.05
N ASP A 318 0.46 38.69 5.73
CA ASP A 318 0.94 38.54 4.34
C ASP A 318 -0.12 37.83 3.47
N ILE A 319 -0.82 36.84 4.01
CA ILE A 319 -1.95 36.17 3.34
C ILE A 319 -3.14 37.14 3.16
N SER A 320 -3.43 37.97 4.16
CA SER A 320 -4.51 38.97 4.07
C SER A 320 -4.20 40.04 3.02
N HIS A 321 -2.95 40.49 2.93
CA HIS A 321 -2.53 41.44 1.90
C HIS A 321 -2.54 40.83 0.49
N ALA A 322 -2.23 39.54 0.34
CA ALA A 322 -2.33 38.84 -0.94
C ALA A 322 -3.79 38.63 -1.40
N LEU A 323 -4.73 38.48 -0.47
CA LEU A 323 -6.16 38.29 -0.77
C LEU A 323 -6.94 39.60 -0.95
N ILE A 324 -6.44 40.73 -0.44
CA ILE A 324 -7.08 42.05 -0.59
C ILE A 324 -6.73 42.72 -1.94
N GLY A 325 -5.73 42.20 -2.66
CA GLY A 325 -5.30 42.73 -3.96
C GLY A 325 -6.31 42.55 -5.10
N ASP A 326 -7.28 41.65 -4.97
CA ASP A 326 -8.30 41.40 -5.98
C ASP A 326 -9.65 41.06 -5.33
N LEU A 327 -10.66 41.88 -5.67
CA LEU A 327 -12.11 41.71 -5.46
C LEU A 327 -12.76 42.37 -4.22
N ARG A 328 -13.94 42.96 -4.50
CA ARG A 328 -14.82 43.71 -3.61
C ARG A 328 -15.27 42.87 -2.42
N PHE A 329 -15.12 43.43 -1.23
CA PHE A 329 -15.39 42.78 0.04
C PHE A 329 -16.90 42.70 0.34
N ASP A 330 -17.36 41.49 0.66
CA ASP A 330 -18.68 41.22 1.24
C ASP A 330 -18.61 41.41 2.77
N MET A 331 -19.55 42.17 3.34
CA MET A 331 -19.48 42.65 4.73
C MET A 331 -19.53 41.55 5.81
N GLU A 332 -19.92 40.31 5.47
CA GLU A 332 -20.07 39.25 6.46
C GLU A 332 -18.74 38.64 6.93
N VAL A 333 -17.70 38.61 6.09
CA VAL A 333 -16.40 38.00 6.44
C VAL A 333 -15.59 38.89 7.39
N GLY A 334 -15.70 40.21 7.24
CA GLY A 334 -15.03 41.17 8.13
C GLY A 334 -15.55 41.14 9.57
N PHE A 335 -16.83 40.82 9.76
CA PHE A 335 -17.45 40.74 11.08
C PHE A 335 -16.92 39.55 11.89
N TRP A 336 -16.76 38.38 11.25
CA TRP A 336 -16.27 37.17 11.94
C TRP A 336 -14.79 37.27 12.33
N ILE A 337 -13.96 37.91 11.50
CA ILE A 337 -12.54 38.15 11.83
C ILE A 337 -12.40 39.10 13.02
N TRP A 338 -13.27 40.12 13.12
CA TRP A 338 -13.29 41.06 14.24
C TRP A 338 -13.76 40.39 15.55
N VAL A 339 -14.79 39.52 15.49
CA VAL A 339 -15.30 38.77 16.65
C VAL A 339 -14.26 37.80 17.21
N ILE A 340 -13.51 37.11 16.35
CA ILE A 340 -12.44 36.20 16.78
C ILE A 340 -11.28 36.97 17.45
N GLY A 341 -10.97 38.18 16.97
CA GLY A 341 -9.96 39.06 17.55
C GLY A 341 -10.29 39.54 18.98
N ILE A 342 -11.57 39.77 19.28
CA ILE A 342 -12.01 40.21 20.62
C ILE A 342 -12.02 39.05 21.63
N MET A 343 -12.39 37.83 21.22
CA MET A 343 -12.38 36.70 22.14
C MET A 343 -10.96 36.30 22.58
N ALA A 344 -9.94 36.56 21.75
CA ALA A 344 -8.55 36.26 22.08
C ALA A 344 -7.93 37.21 23.12
N THR A 345 -8.48 38.42 23.32
CA THR A 345 -7.94 39.41 24.27
C THR A 345 -8.60 39.35 25.66
N CYS A 346 -9.72 38.65 25.82
CA CYS A 346 -10.46 38.57 27.09
C CYS A 346 -10.01 37.45 28.05
N ASN A 347 -9.09 36.56 27.67
CA ASN A 347 -8.53 35.54 28.57
C ASN A 347 -7.11 35.90 29.04
N GLN A 348 -7.01 36.86 29.96
CA GLN A 348 -5.82 37.08 30.78
C GLN A 348 -6.12 36.60 32.20
N PRO A 349 -5.39 35.61 32.77
CA PRO A 349 -5.54 35.26 34.18
C PRO A 349 -4.92 36.35 35.05
N VAL A 350 -5.69 36.86 36.01
CA VAL A 350 -5.22 37.76 37.06
C VAL A 350 -4.24 36.99 37.96
N ALA A 351 -3.00 37.47 38.05
CA ALA A 351 -2.00 36.94 38.98
C ALA A 351 -2.39 37.28 40.43
N SER A 352 -2.75 36.27 41.23
CA SER A 352 -2.87 36.39 42.68
C SER A 352 -1.49 36.20 43.33
N THR A 353 -0.97 37.28 43.90
CA THR A 353 0.15 37.27 44.85
C THR A 353 -0.30 36.95 46.28
N GLN A 354 0.64 36.44 47.08
CA GLN A 354 0.65 36.26 48.55
C GLN A 354 0.03 34.93 49.06
N HIS A 355 0.61 34.19 50.02
CA HIS A 355 1.62 34.50 51.04
C HIS A 355 2.43 33.26 51.42
#